data_AF-A0A366AX50-F1
#
_entry.id   AF-A0A366AX50-F1
#
_cell.length_a   1.000
_cell.length_b   1.000
_cell.length_c   1.000
_cell.angle_alpha   90.00
_cell.angle_beta   90.00
_cell.angle_gamma   90.00
#
_symmetry.space_group_name_H-M   'P 1'
#
loop_
_entity.id
_entity.type
_entity.pdbx_description
1 polymer ?
#
loop_
_entity_poly.entity_id
_entity_poly.type
_entity_poly.pdbx_seq_one_letter_code
_entity_poly.pdbx_strand_id
1 'polypeptide(L)' 'MKTQNKRLCIYPKDLKSITRKNYRQCIRLLQIIRKDLNKLQNEFVSIEEFCQYTCLKIKQVKPLIIG' A
#
# COMPACT_ATOMS: atom_id res chain seq x y z
N MET A 1 -2.91 -4.50 27.32
CA MET A 1 -2.91 -5.18 26.01
C MET A 1 -2.21 -4.27 25.00
N LYS A 2 -1.15 -4.70 24.30
CA LYS A 2 -0.54 -3.86 23.25
C LYS A 2 -1.55 -3.72 22.11
N THR A 3 -2.10 -2.53 21.92
CA THR A 3 -2.96 -2.21 20.78
C THR A 3 -2.10 -2.29 19.53
N GLN A 4 -2.27 -3.35 18.74
CA GLN A 4 -1.63 -3.43 17.43
C GLN A 4 -2.26 -2.35 16.55
N ASN A 5 -1.50 -1.30 16.23
CA ASN A 5 -1.92 -0.29 15.26
C ASN A 5 -2.00 -0.93 13.88
N LYS A 6 -3.18 -1.46 13.55
CA LYS A 6 -3.47 -2.04 12.23
C LYS A 6 -3.79 -0.89 11.28
N ARG A 7 -3.00 -0.74 10.23
CA ARG A 7 -3.27 0.23 9.15
C ARG A 7 -4.28 -0.33 8.16
N LEU A 8 -5.18 0.52 7.69
CA LEU A 8 -6.14 0.20 6.63
C LEU A 8 -5.60 0.59 5.24
N CYS A 9 -4.89 1.71 5.17
CA CYS A 9 -4.36 2.29 3.94
C CYS A 9 -2.89 1.92 3.74
N ILE A 10 -2.45 1.89 2.49
CA ILE A 10 -1.05 1.66 2.13
C ILE A 10 -0.33 2.99 1.85
N TYR A 11 0.89 3.11 2.35
CA TYR A 11 1.73 4.30 2.15
C TYR A 11 3.03 3.97 1.40
N PRO A 12 3.73 4.97 0.85
CA PRO A 12 5.01 4.77 0.16
C PRO A 12 6.07 4.03 1.00
N LYS A 13 6.08 4.21 2.33
CA LYS A 13 6.97 3.47 3.25
C LYS A 13 6.67 1.97 3.31
N ASP A 14 5.40 1.60 3.21
CA ASP A 14 4.95 0.21 3.21
C ASP A 14 5.32 -0.44 1.87
N LEU A 15 5.03 0.25 0.77
CA LEU A 15 5.41 -0.15 -0.58
C LEU A 15 6.91 -0.37 -0.74
N LYS A 16 7.75 0.47 -0.13
CA LYS A 16 9.21 0.29 -0.11
C LYS A 16 9.61 -1.01 0.59
N SER A 17 8.94 -1.36 1.68
CA SER A 17 9.21 -2.59 2.44
C SER A 17 8.76 -3.83 1.65
N ILE A 18 7.61 -3.75 0.99
CA ILE A 18 7.03 -4.85 0.19
C ILE A 18 7.79 -5.08 -1.11
N THR A 19 8.10 -4.01 -1.86
CA THR A 19 8.62 -4.11 -3.23
C THR A 19 10.13 -3.90 -3.34
N ARG A 20 10.80 -3.47 -2.27
CA ARG A 20 12.22 -3.06 -2.23
C ARG A 20 12.59 -1.95 -3.22
N LYS A 21 11.62 -1.29 -3.84
CA LYS A 21 11.84 -0.15 -4.72
C LYS A 21 12.26 1.08 -3.92
N ASN A 22 12.91 2.03 -4.59
CA ASN A 22 13.22 3.31 -3.93
C ASN A 22 11.94 4.11 -3.65
N TYR A 23 12.02 5.10 -2.77
CA TYR A 23 10.85 5.86 -2.30
C TYR A 23 10.13 6.61 -3.43
N ARG A 24 10.88 7.18 -4.39
CA ARG A 24 10.32 7.88 -5.57
C ARG A 24 9.50 6.95 -6.46
N GLN A 25 10.00 5.74 -6.71
CA GLN A 25 9.28 4.70 -7.45
C GLN A 25 8.01 4.25 -6.70
N CYS A 26 8.04 4.17 -5.37
CA CYS A 26 6.86 3.82 -4.57
C CYS A 26 5.77 4.88 -4.67
N ILE A 27 6.12 6.18 -4.64
CA ILE A 27 5.16 7.27 -4.86
C ILE A 27 4.52 7.15 -6.25
N ARG A 28 5.34 6.96 -7.29
CA ARG A 28 4.84 6.80 -8.67
C ARG A 28 3.89 5.61 -8.80
N LEU A 29 4.24 4.47 -8.21
CA LEU A 29 3.38 3.29 -8.20
C LEU A 29 2.04 3.59 -7.53
N LEU A 30 2.04 4.25 -6.37
CA LEU A 30 0.81 4.62 -5.68
C LEU A 30 -0.05 5.59 -6.51
N GLN A 31 0.57 6.54 -7.21
CA GLN A 31 -0.13 7.46 -8.11
C GLN A 31 -0.77 6.74 -9.30
N ILE A 32 -0.06 5.79 -9.91
CA ILE A 32 -0.58 4.95 -11.00
C ILE A 32 -1.78 4.15 -10.51
N ILE A 33 -1.67 3.45 -9.38
CA ILE A 33 -2.76 2.67 -8.79
C ILE A 33 -4.00 3.55 -8.57
N ARG A 34 -3.84 4.74 -8.00
CA ARG A 34 -4.96 5.67 -7.78
C ARG A 34 -5.62 6.08 -9.10
N LYS A 35 -4.81 6.44 -10.09
CA LYS A 35 -5.30 6.86 -11.41
C LYS A 35 -6.11 5.73 -12.05
N ASP A 36 -5.59 4.51 -12.04
CA ASP A 36 -6.23 3.36 -12.67
C ASP A 36 -7.51 2.93 -11.94
N LEU A 37 -7.58 3.17 -10.62
CA LEU A 37 -8.78 2.98 -9.81
C LEU A 37 -9.75 4.19 -9.84
N ASN A 38 -9.51 5.17 -10.72
CA ASN A 38 -10.29 6.41 -10.84
C ASN A 38 -10.45 7.19 -9.52
N LYS A 39 -9.43 7.16 -8.66
CA LYS A 39 -9.43 7.85 -7.37
C LYS A 39 -8.99 9.31 -7.48
N LEU A 40 -9.70 10.20 -6.77
CA LEU A 40 -9.32 11.61 -6.60
C LEU A 40 -8.03 11.71 -5.81
N GLN A 41 -7.25 12.80 -5.95
CA GLN A 41 -5.92 12.97 -5.34
C GLN A 41 -5.87 12.85 -3.80
N ASN A 42 -6.99 13.08 -3.11
CA ASN A 42 -7.07 13.04 -1.65
C ASN A 42 -7.58 11.70 -1.09
N GLU A 43 -8.08 10.81 -1.95
CA GLU A 43 -8.55 9.49 -1.51
C GLU A 43 -7.37 8.59 -1.10
N PHE A 44 -7.61 7.50 -0.39
CA PHE A 44 -6.54 6.57 -0.02
C PHE A 44 -6.57 5.32 -0.89
N VAL A 45 -5.45 4.62 -0.98
CA VAL A 45 -5.41 3.25 -1.48
C VAL A 45 -5.40 2.32 -0.27
N SER A 46 -6.39 1.44 -0.17
CA SER A 46 -6.45 0.44 0.90
C SER A 46 -5.42 -0.66 0.65
N ILE A 47 -5.04 -1.40 1.70
CA ILE A 47 -4.20 -2.59 1.54
C ILE A 47 -4.87 -3.61 0.61
N GLU A 48 -6.19 -3.72 0.65
CA GLU A 48 -6.96 -4.64 -0.18
C GLU A 48 -6.93 -4.24 -1.65
N GLU A 49 -7.17 -2.96 -1.96
CA GLU A 49 -7.08 -2.42 -3.32
C GLU A 49 -5.68 -2.62 -3.90
N PHE A 50 -4.64 -2.35 -3.09
CA PHE A 50 -3.26 -2.62 -3.50
C PHE A 50 -3.04 -4.10 -3.82
N CYS A 51 -3.49 -5.00 -2.95
CA CYS A 51 -3.33 -6.44 -3.14
C CYS A 51 -4.10 -6.94 -4.38
N GLN A 52 -5.31 -6.44 -4.59
CA GLN A 52 -6.12 -6.74 -5.78
C GLN A 52 -5.43 -6.24 -7.05
N TYR A 53 -4.95 -5.00 -7.06
CA TYR A 53 -4.27 -4.41 -8.22
C TYR A 53 -2.95 -5.11 -8.56
N THR A 54 -2.16 -5.50 -7.55
CA THR A 54 -0.83 -6.12 -7.75
C THR A 54 -0.84 -7.64 -7.78
N CYS A 55 -2.00 -8.27 -7.61
CA CYS A 55 -2.17 -9.71 -7.42
C CYS A 55 -1.37 -10.30 -6.24
N LEU A 56 -0.91 -9.47 -5.31
CA LEU A 56 -0.22 -9.92 -4.10
C LEU A 56 -1.22 -10.43 -3.07
N LYS A 57 -0.89 -11.50 -2.36
CA LYS A 57 -1.77 -12.03 -1.32
C LYS A 57 -1.66 -11.16 -0.07
N ILE A 58 -2.81 -10.77 0.49
CA ILE A 58 -2.90 -9.99 1.75
C ILE A 58 -2.09 -10.65 2.88
N LYS A 59 -2.05 -11.99 2.94
CA LYS A 59 -1.28 -12.76 3.93
C LYS A 59 0.24 -12.56 3.82
N GLN A 60 0.75 -12.26 2.63
CA GLN A 60 2.17 -11.94 2.39
C GLN A 60 2.47 -10.46 2.66
N VAL A 61 1.49 -9.58 2.37
CA VAL A 61 1.65 -8.12 2.51
C VAL A 61 1.56 -7.67 3.96
N LYS A 62 0.54 -8.12 4.72
CA LYS A 62 0.28 -7.65 6.09
C LYS A 62 1.50 -7.75 7.05
N PRO A 63 2.29 -8.84 7.06
CA PRO A 63 3.46 -8.94 7.94
C PRO A 63 4.56 -7.91 7.66
N LEU A 64 4.59 -7.33 6.45
CA LEU A 64 5.60 -6.36 6.03
C LEU A 64 5.20 -4.92 6.35
N ILE A 65 3.95 -4.69 6.77
CA ILE A 65 3.44 -3.37 7.14
C ILE A 65 3.57 -3.21 8.65
N ILE A 66 4.46 -2.32 9.07
CA ILE A 66 4.71 -2.04 10.48
C ILE A 66 3.98 -0.75 10.84
N GLY A 67 3.03 -0.87 11.78
CA GLY A 67 2.15 0.17 12.30
C GLY A 67 2.87 1.23 13.12
#